data_AF-A0A0D6LGY1-F1
#
_entry.id   AF-A0A0D6LGY1-F1
#
_cell.length_a   1.000
_cell.length_b   1.000
_cell.length_c   1.000
_cell.angle_alpha   90.00
_cell.angle_beta   90.00
_cell.angle_gamma   90.00
#
_symmetry.space_group_name_H-M   'P 1'
#
loop_
_entity.id
_entity.type
_entity.pdbx_description
1 polymer ?
#
loop_
_entity_poly.entity_id
_entity_poly.type
_entity_poly.pdbx_seq_one_letter_code
_entity_poly.pdbx_strand_id
1 'polypeptide(L)'
;MFIHQRAEMDQARVSPSAPPDVENAGPKGNLLFSEQSIRSRFVTKVFILVTIMTLAAGYLTMAATSAYDVQSVLLALCMTTGSSAAIIVFAIFVKKDLTTCIGIAYVLGMTMMFFGITALVACLTFRVTFLYTVYAAIGALLSMLYLAIDIQLIMGGRQFELSPEEYIFAAMQIFLDILNIFLFILQIFGKN
;
A
#
# COMPACT_ATOMS: atom_id res chain seq x y z
N MET A 1 17.17 78.17 -43.63
CA MET A 1 17.98 77.08 -43.03
C MET A 1 17.28 75.76 -43.38
N PHE A 2 17.17 75.33 -44.64
CA PHE A 2 18.27 75.08 -45.56
C PHE A 2 19.46 74.46 -44.83
N ILE A 3 19.78 73.25 -45.27
CA ILE A 3 21.15 72.74 -45.27
C ILE A 3 21.69 72.53 -43.86
N HIS A 4 21.22 71.48 -43.21
CA HIS A 4 22.13 70.37 -42.96
C HIS A 4 21.25 69.14 -42.72
N GLN A 5 21.13 68.31 -43.74
CA GLN A 5 22.04 67.19 -43.88
C GLN A 5 21.49 66.05 -43.02
N ARG A 6 20.70 65.17 -43.63
CA ARG A 6 21.31 64.09 -44.43
C ARG A 6 22.30 63.38 -43.53
N ALA A 7 21.75 62.58 -42.66
CA ALA A 7 22.39 61.41 -42.10
C ALA A 7 21.30 60.80 -41.20
N GLU A 8 20.58 59.76 -41.56
CA GLU A 8 20.76 58.77 -42.61
C GLU A 8 19.35 58.22 -42.86
N MET A 9 18.88 58.32 -44.10
CA MET A 9 18.74 57.15 -44.96
C MET A 9 17.56 56.28 -44.51
N ASP A 10 16.37 56.44 -45.10
CA ASP A 10 16.16 56.32 -46.55
C ASP A 10 17.02 55.20 -47.13
N GLN A 11 16.69 53.95 -46.77
CA GLN A 11 16.95 52.71 -47.50
C GLN A 11 16.64 51.57 -46.51
N ALA A 12 15.56 50.81 -46.60
CA ALA A 12 14.78 50.45 -47.76
C ALA A 12 13.36 50.09 -47.26
N ARG A 13 12.27 50.54 -47.89
CA ARG A 13 11.78 50.03 -49.18
C ARG A 13 11.78 48.49 -49.10
N VAL A 14 10.67 47.80 -48.93
CA VAL A 14 9.65 47.55 -49.97
C VAL A 14 8.54 46.69 -49.30
N SER A 15 7.33 46.89 -49.80
CA SER A 15 6.03 46.30 -49.45
C SER A 15 5.93 44.78 -49.82
N PRO A 16 4.74 44.18 -50.07
CA PRO A 16 3.86 43.41 -49.16
C PRO A 16 3.64 41.94 -49.59
N SER A 17 3.40 40.99 -48.68
CA SER A 17 2.63 39.73 -48.94
C SER A 17 2.74 38.73 -47.77
N ALA A 18 1.60 38.24 -47.28
CA ALA A 18 1.51 36.98 -46.51
C ALA A 18 1.45 35.77 -47.47
N PRO A 19 1.48 34.49 -47.04
CA PRO A 19 2.08 33.76 -45.89
C PRO A 19 3.06 32.64 -46.45
N PRO A 20 3.65 31.64 -45.72
CA PRO A 20 2.94 30.61 -44.96
C PRO A 20 3.73 30.07 -43.70
N ASP A 21 3.08 29.24 -42.87
CA ASP A 21 3.65 28.36 -41.83
C ASP A 21 4.83 28.84 -40.96
N VAL A 22 4.52 29.43 -39.80
CA VAL A 22 5.33 29.13 -38.60
C VAL A 22 4.51 28.20 -37.73
N GLU A 23 4.47 26.95 -38.20
CA GLU A 23 4.34 25.78 -37.35
C GLU A 23 5.41 25.86 -36.26
N ASN A 24 5.09 26.54 -35.16
CA ASN A 24 5.83 26.40 -33.92
C ASN A 24 5.36 25.09 -33.25
N ALA A 25 5.60 23.97 -33.93
CA ALA A 25 5.61 22.65 -33.35
C ALA A 25 6.92 22.48 -32.58
N GLY A 26 7.02 23.14 -31.41
CA GLY A 26 7.99 22.75 -30.39
C GLY A 26 7.81 21.24 -30.07
N PRO A 27 8.90 20.48 -29.83
CA PRO A 27 8.93 19.03 -29.96
C PRO A 27 8.00 18.32 -28.97
N LYS A 28 6.75 18.08 -29.39
CA LYS A 28 5.78 17.23 -28.67
C LYS A 28 6.20 15.75 -28.66
N GLY A 29 7.22 15.37 -29.42
CA GLY A 29 7.76 14.01 -29.47
C GLY A 29 8.49 13.59 -28.20
N ASN A 30 9.41 14.42 -27.67
CA ASN A 30 10.28 13.99 -26.57
C ASN A 30 9.59 14.01 -25.19
N LEU A 31 8.58 14.87 -25.00
CA LEU A 31 7.79 14.95 -23.75
C LEU A 31 6.78 13.80 -23.62
N LEU A 32 6.25 13.27 -24.73
CA LEU A 32 5.32 12.14 -24.69
C LEU A 32 6.07 10.83 -24.36
N PHE A 33 7.29 10.66 -24.90
CA PHE A 33 8.13 9.51 -24.59
C PHE A 33 8.66 9.50 -23.15
N SER A 34 8.93 10.66 -22.53
CA SER A 34 9.38 10.71 -21.12
C SER A 34 8.28 10.26 -20.15
N GLU A 35 7.06 10.76 -20.29
CA GLU A 35 5.92 10.38 -19.43
C GLU A 35 5.58 8.88 -19.54
N GLN A 36 5.59 8.36 -20.77
CA GLN A 36 5.24 6.97 -21.05
C GLN A 36 6.31 5.99 -20.55
N SER A 37 7.60 6.36 -20.66
CA SER A 37 8.71 5.55 -20.16
C SER A 37 8.83 5.57 -18.62
N ILE A 38 8.56 6.71 -17.98
CA ILE A 38 8.50 6.83 -16.51
C ILE A 38 7.36 5.95 -15.97
N ARG A 39 6.16 6.05 -16.55
CA ARG A 39 5.00 5.23 -16.15
C ARG A 39 5.25 3.73 -16.33
N SER A 40 5.85 3.31 -17.45
CA SER A 40 6.14 1.89 -17.71
C SER A 40 7.15 1.30 -16.71
N ARG A 41 8.23 2.04 -16.39
CA ARG A 41 9.22 1.62 -15.38
C ARG A 41 8.62 1.57 -13.98
N PHE A 42 7.76 2.53 -13.65
CA PHE A 42 7.02 2.55 -12.40
C PHE A 42 6.14 1.29 -12.25
N VAL A 43 5.27 1.03 -13.24
CA VAL A 43 4.38 -0.15 -13.24
C VAL A 43 5.17 -1.45 -13.16
N THR A 44 6.29 -1.55 -13.88
CA THR A 44 7.13 -2.76 -13.87
C THR A 44 7.72 -3.03 -12.48
N LYS A 45 8.27 -2.01 -11.81
CA LYS A 45 8.84 -2.16 -10.46
C LYS A 45 7.77 -2.57 -9.43
N VAL A 46 6.60 -1.94 -9.50
CA VAL A 46 5.45 -2.24 -8.65
C VAL A 46 4.99 -3.68 -8.83
N PHE A 47 4.81 -4.10 -10.08
CA PHE A 47 4.31 -5.44 -10.37
C PHE A 47 5.28 -6.52 -9.88
N ILE A 48 6.59 -6.30 -10.05
CA ILE A 48 7.63 -7.18 -9.53
C ILE A 48 7.55 -7.26 -8.00
N LEU A 49 7.44 -6.13 -7.31
CA LEU A 49 7.36 -6.08 -5.84
C LEU A 49 6.15 -6.87 -5.32
N VAL A 50 4.96 -6.59 -5.86
CA VAL A 50 3.71 -7.24 -5.46
C VAL A 50 3.75 -8.74 -5.76
N THR A 51 4.30 -9.14 -6.91
CA THR A 51 4.43 -10.55 -7.28
C THR A 51 5.34 -11.31 -6.33
N ILE A 52 6.53 -10.77 -6.02
CA ILE A 52 7.48 -11.40 -5.09
C ILE A 52 6.83 -11.53 -3.70
N MET A 53 6.17 -10.47 -3.22
CA MET A 53 5.51 -10.49 -1.92
C MET A 53 4.37 -11.52 -1.88
N THR A 54 3.54 -11.56 -2.92
CA THR A 54 2.41 -12.51 -3.02
C THR A 54 2.91 -13.96 -3.04
N LEU A 55 3.98 -14.25 -3.79
CA LEU A 55 4.58 -15.59 -3.83
C LEU A 55 5.20 -15.99 -2.48
N ALA A 56 5.94 -15.07 -1.84
CA ALA A 56 6.53 -15.32 -0.53
C ALA A 56 5.44 -15.56 0.54
N ALA A 57 4.43 -14.71 0.59
CA ALA A 57 3.29 -14.83 1.49
C ALA A 57 2.50 -16.12 1.24
N GLY A 58 2.25 -16.47 -0.02
CA GLY A 58 1.59 -17.71 -0.42
C GLY A 58 2.38 -18.95 0.01
N TYR A 59 3.69 -18.96 -0.22
CA TYR A 59 4.56 -20.07 0.19
C TYR A 59 4.61 -20.24 1.72
N LEU A 60 4.76 -19.14 2.47
CA LEU A 60 4.75 -19.18 3.94
C LEU A 60 3.41 -19.67 4.50
N THR A 61 2.31 -19.18 3.92
CA THR A 61 0.96 -19.62 4.32
C THR A 61 0.74 -21.09 3.99
N MET A 62 1.18 -21.56 2.81
CA MET A 62 1.13 -22.97 2.43
C MET A 62 1.92 -23.83 3.42
N ALA A 63 3.16 -23.44 3.74
CA ALA A 63 3.99 -24.15 4.70
C ALA A 63 3.31 -24.20 6.09
N ALA A 64 2.71 -23.11 6.55
CA ALA A 64 1.97 -23.06 7.81
C ALA A 64 0.72 -23.96 7.80
N THR A 65 -0.10 -23.88 6.74
CA THR A 65 -1.35 -24.66 6.60
C THR A 65 -1.11 -26.15 6.43
N SER A 66 0.07 -26.58 5.97
CA SER A 66 0.38 -27.99 5.77
C SER A 66 0.39 -28.83 7.05
N ALA A 67 0.50 -28.18 8.21
CA ALA A 67 0.44 -28.81 9.53
C ALA A 67 -0.99 -28.94 10.11
N TYR A 68 -2.01 -28.42 9.41
CA TYR A 68 -3.39 -28.34 9.91
C TYR A 68 -4.37 -29.12 9.04
N ASP A 69 -5.45 -29.60 9.64
CA ASP A 69 -6.52 -30.29 8.92
C ASP A 69 -7.29 -29.33 8.01
N VAL A 70 -7.75 -29.85 6.86
CA VAL A 70 -8.48 -29.08 5.84
C VAL A 70 -9.74 -28.40 6.41
N GLN A 71 -10.42 -29.07 7.35
CA GLN A 71 -11.62 -28.53 8.00
C GLN A 71 -11.30 -27.28 8.84
N SER A 72 -10.22 -27.33 9.64
CA SER A 72 -9.77 -26.19 10.44
C SER A 72 -9.29 -25.04 9.55
N VAL A 73 -8.61 -25.35 8.45
CA VAL A 73 -8.18 -24.34 7.46
C VAL A 73 -9.37 -23.62 6.83
N LEU A 74 -10.39 -24.35 6.41
CA LEU A 74 -11.60 -23.78 5.81
C LEU A 74 -12.39 -22.93 6.82
N LEU A 75 -12.53 -23.38 8.06
CA LEU A 75 -13.19 -22.61 9.11
C LEU A 75 -12.43 -21.31 9.40
N ALA A 76 -11.11 -21.39 9.51
CA ALA A 76 -10.27 -20.21 9.72
C ALA A 76 -10.38 -19.21 8.57
N LEU A 77 -10.43 -19.70 7.33
CA LEU A 77 -10.62 -18.87 6.14
C LEU A 77 -11.98 -18.14 6.19
N CYS A 78 -13.08 -18.86 6.43
CA CYS A 78 -14.42 -18.27 6.52
C CYS A 78 -14.52 -17.22 7.63
N MET A 79 -13.98 -17.51 8.81
CA MET A 79 -13.94 -16.58 9.94
C MET A 79 -13.16 -15.31 9.58
N THR A 80 -11.98 -15.46 8.99
CA THR A 80 -11.11 -14.34 8.59
C THR A 80 -11.79 -13.45 7.56
N THR A 81 -12.34 -14.04 6.49
CA THR A 81 -13.04 -13.28 5.44
C THR A 81 -14.25 -12.55 6.01
N GLY A 82 -15.04 -13.20 6.87
CA GLY A 82 -16.19 -12.58 7.53
C GLY A 82 -15.79 -11.44 8.45
N SER A 83 -14.80 -11.65 9.33
CA SER A 83 -14.35 -10.64 10.29
C SER A 83 -13.68 -9.45 9.60
N SER A 84 -12.81 -9.71 8.61
CA SER A 84 -12.12 -8.64 7.89
C SER A 84 -13.10 -7.78 7.07
N ALA A 85 -14.07 -8.41 6.37
CA ALA A 85 -15.10 -7.67 5.65
C ALA A 85 -15.94 -6.80 6.60
N ALA A 86 -16.35 -7.32 7.75
CA ALA A 86 -17.10 -6.57 8.75
C ALA A 86 -16.30 -5.36 9.29
N ILE A 87 -15.00 -5.54 9.58
CA ILE A 87 -14.10 -4.48 10.06
C ILE A 87 -13.89 -3.42 8.99
N ILE A 88 -13.65 -3.81 7.73
CA ILE A 88 -13.48 -2.87 6.61
C ILE A 88 -14.74 -2.03 6.47
N VAL A 89 -15.92 -2.65 6.46
CA VAL A 89 -17.21 -1.95 6.39
C VAL A 89 -17.37 -0.99 7.58
N PHE A 90 -17.11 -1.45 8.80
CA PHE A 90 -17.17 -0.63 10.00
C PHE A 90 -16.22 0.58 9.94
N ALA A 91 -14.98 0.35 9.51
CA ALA A 91 -13.95 1.38 9.40
C ALA A 91 -14.28 2.44 8.35
N ILE A 92 -14.95 2.07 7.25
CA ILE A 92 -15.49 3.00 6.23
C ILE A 92 -16.59 3.91 6.81
N PHE A 93 -17.46 3.36 7.67
CA PHE A 93 -18.62 4.10 8.20
C PHE A 93 -18.34 4.90 9.46
N VAL A 94 -17.30 4.55 10.23
CA VAL A 94 -16.93 5.27 11.46
C VAL A 94 -16.46 6.68 11.13
N LYS A 95 -17.11 7.68 11.74
CA LYS A 95 -16.75 9.10 11.65
C LYS A 95 -15.70 9.55 12.69
N LYS A 96 -15.36 8.69 13.65
CA LYS A 96 -14.31 8.99 14.65
C LYS A 96 -12.96 8.54 14.11
N ASP A 97 -11.97 9.42 14.17
CA ASP A 97 -10.59 9.10 13.81
C ASP A 97 -9.98 8.06 14.78
N LEU A 98 -9.97 6.78 14.39
CA LEU A 98 -9.21 5.71 15.06
C LEU A 98 -7.70 5.93 14.90
N THR A 99 -7.29 6.85 14.04
CA THR A 99 -5.92 7.35 13.83
C THR A 99 -5.27 7.83 15.13
N THR A 100 -6.04 8.38 16.09
CA THR A 100 -5.52 8.77 17.41
C THR A 100 -5.04 7.55 18.22
N CYS A 101 -5.58 6.36 17.95
CA CYS A 101 -5.17 5.11 18.59
C CYS A 101 -3.91 4.51 17.95
N ILE A 102 -3.34 5.08 16.88
CA ILE A 102 -2.10 4.58 16.24
C ILE A 102 -0.96 4.45 17.25
N GLY A 103 -0.79 5.44 18.14
CA GLY A 103 0.26 5.38 19.17
C GLY A 103 0.10 4.20 20.12
N ILE A 104 -1.14 3.90 20.53
CA ILE A 104 -1.46 2.77 21.41
C ILE A 104 -1.31 1.45 20.65
N ALA A 105 -1.79 1.38 19.40
CA ALA A 105 -1.64 0.22 18.54
C ALA A 105 -0.16 -0.10 18.33
N TYR A 106 0.67 0.88 17.97
CA TYR A 106 2.12 0.72 17.80
C TYR A 106 2.80 0.11 19.03
N VAL A 107 2.49 0.63 20.24
CA VAL A 107 3.03 0.08 21.49
C VAL A 107 2.56 -1.36 21.72
N LEU A 108 1.29 -1.67 21.44
CA LEU A 108 0.74 -3.01 21.56
C LEU A 108 1.35 -3.99 20.56
N GLY A 109 1.57 -3.59 19.31
CA GLY A 109 2.23 -4.43 18.30
C GLY A 109 3.69 -4.69 18.60
N MET A 110 4.44 -3.67 19.06
CA MET A 110 5.81 -3.86 19.53
C MET A 110 5.87 -4.83 20.72
N THR A 111 4.94 -4.69 21.67
CA THR A 111 4.82 -5.60 22.82
C THR A 111 4.52 -7.03 22.36
N MET A 112 3.61 -7.19 21.40
CA MET A 112 3.29 -8.48 20.80
C MET A 112 4.47 -9.11 20.07
N MET A 113 5.27 -8.34 19.35
CA MET A 113 6.45 -8.85 18.66
C MET A 113 7.47 -9.43 19.67
N PHE A 114 7.76 -8.72 20.76
CA PHE A 114 8.64 -9.22 21.81
C PHE A 114 8.06 -10.44 22.54
N PHE A 115 6.75 -10.42 22.80
CA PHE A 115 6.08 -11.56 23.43
C PHE A 115 6.03 -12.77 22.49
N GLY A 116 5.89 -12.58 21.17
CA GLY A 116 5.92 -13.60 20.15
C GLY A 116 7.28 -14.28 20.00
N ILE A 117 8.36 -13.49 20.04
CA ILE A 117 9.74 -14.03 20.09
C ILE A 117 9.93 -14.84 21.38
N THR A 118 9.45 -14.30 22.50
CA THR A 118 9.53 -15.00 23.80
C THR A 118 8.70 -16.28 23.80
N ALA A 119 7.51 -16.28 23.19
CA ALA A 119 6.64 -17.44 23.04
C ALA A 119 7.26 -18.48 22.11
N LEU A 120 7.97 -18.08 21.05
CA LEU A 120 8.74 -18.97 20.19
C LEU A 120 9.86 -19.68 20.96
N VAL A 121 10.64 -18.92 21.75
CA VAL A 121 11.71 -19.49 22.60
C VAL A 121 11.12 -20.40 23.67
N ALA A 122 10.05 -19.97 24.35
CA ALA A 122 9.36 -20.77 25.35
C ALA A 122 8.71 -22.03 24.76
N CYS A 123 8.27 -22.00 23.49
CA CYS A 123 7.77 -23.17 22.78
C CYS A 123 8.85 -24.25 22.62
N LEU A 124 10.06 -23.84 22.21
CA LEU A 124 11.20 -24.75 22.10
C LEU A 124 11.60 -25.38 23.44
N THR A 125 11.37 -24.68 24.56
CA THR A 125 11.81 -25.12 25.89
C THR A 125 10.72 -25.84 26.72
N PHE A 126 9.46 -25.41 26.67
CA PHE A 126 8.44 -25.82 27.64
C PHE A 126 7.19 -26.51 27.04
N ARG A 127 7.02 -26.55 25.70
CA ARG A 127 5.90 -27.21 25.00
C ARG A 127 4.50 -26.94 25.61
N VAL A 128 4.23 -25.73 26.10
CA VAL A 128 2.94 -25.41 26.75
C VAL A 128 1.92 -24.92 25.73
N THR A 129 0.98 -25.78 25.33
CA THR A 129 0.01 -25.50 24.25
C THR A 129 -1.07 -24.49 24.63
N PHE A 130 -1.27 -24.18 25.92
CA PHE A 130 -2.26 -23.20 26.38
C PHE A 130 -1.83 -21.75 26.11
N LEU A 131 -0.56 -21.42 26.39
CA LEU A 131 0.00 -20.08 26.16
C LEU A 131 -0.10 -19.67 24.68
N TYR A 132 0.03 -20.64 23.77
CA TYR A 132 -0.08 -20.43 22.34
C TYR A 132 -1.48 -19.97 21.91
N THR A 133 -2.53 -20.61 22.41
CA THR A 133 -3.91 -20.25 22.07
C THR A 133 -4.26 -18.86 22.60
N VAL A 134 -3.80 -18.51 23.79
CA VAL A 134 -4.01 -17.17 24.36
C VAL A 134 -3.25 -16.12 23.55
N TYR A 135 -2.00 -16.39 23.18
CA TYR A 135 -1.21 -15.51 22.33
C TYR A 135 -1.89 -15.28 20.97
N ALA A 136 -2.33 -16.35 20.31
CA ALA A 136 -3.02 -16.26 19.03
C ALA A 136 -4.34 -15.49 19.12
N ALA A 137 -5.10 -15.64 20.20
CA ALA A 137 -6.34 -14.89 20.41
C ALA A 137 -6.10 -13.38 20.57
N ILE A 138 -5.12 -12.98 21.39
CA ILE A 138 -4.80 -11.55 21.56
C ILE A 138 -4.16 -11.00 20.27
N GLY A 139 -3.32 -11.78 19.59
CA GLY A 139 -2.76 -11.44 18.28
C GLY A 139 -3.84 -11.19 17.23
N ALA A 140 -4.85 -12.07 17.13
CA ALA A 140 -5.98 -11.89 16.23
C ALA A 140 -6.75 -10.59 16.51
N LEU A 141 -7.06 -10.30 17.78
CA LEU A 141 -7.77 -9.07 18.17
C LEU A 141 -6.96 -7.81 17.82
N LEU A 142 -5.65 -7.85 18.01
CA LEU A 142 -4.76 -6.74 17.65
C LEU A 142 -4.67 -6.57 16.13
N SER A 143 -4.52 -7.65 15.36
CA SER A 143 -4.52 -7.58 13.89
C SER A 143 -5.84 -7.06 13.34
N MET A 144 -6.97 -7.38 13.98
CA MET A 144 -8.27 -6.78 13.64
C MET A 144 -8.32 -5.27 13.92
N LEU A 145 -7.69 -4.81 15.00
CA LEU A 145 -7.56 -3.38 15.29
C LEU A 145 -6.63 -2.67 14.29
N TYR A 146 -5.51 -3.29 13.92
CA TYR A 146 -4.60 -2.79 12.89
C TYR A 146 -5.31 -2.66 11.54
N LEU A 147 -6.08 -3.66 11.13
CA LEU A 147 -6.87 -3.60 9.90
C LEU A 147 -7.83 -2.40 9.89
N ALA A 148 -8.49 -2.12 11.03
CA ALA A 148 -9.38 -0.96 11.14
C ALA A 148 -8.62 0.36 11.00
N ILE A 149 -7.43 0.46 11.62
CA ILE A 149 -6.55 1.63 11.57
C ILE A 149 -6.02 1.84 10.15
N ASP A 150 -5.53 0.79 9.49
CA ASP A 150 -4.95 0.87 8.16
C ASP A 150 -6.00 1.32 7.13
N ILE A 151 -7.22 0.77 7.23
CA ILE A 151 -8.34 1.18 6.40
C ILE A 151 -8.69 2.66 6.62
N GLN A 152 -8.65 3.13 7.87
CA GLN A 152 -8.87 4.55 8.17
C GLN A 152 -7.71 5.45 7.78
N LEU A 153 -6.46 5.00 7.82
CA LEU A 153 -5.31 5.77 7.34
C LEU A 153 -5.43 6.03 5.84
N ILE A 154 -5.90 5.02 5.09
CA ILE A 154 -6.15 5.10 3.65
C ILE A 154 -7.32 6.04 3.32
N MET A 155 -8.37 6.04 4.14
CA MET A 155 -9.55 6.88 3.90
C MET A 155 -9.44 8.30 4.45
N GLY A 156 -8.80 8.49 5.61
CA GLY A 156 -8.61 9.77 6.29
C GLY A 156 -7.53 10.66 5.66
N GLY A 157 -6.68 10.11 4.79
CA GLY A 157 -5.58 10.82 4.12
C GLY A 157 -5.96 11.70 2.93
N ARG A 158 -7.25 12.00 2.67
CA ARG A 158 -7.65 12.69 1.43
C ARG A 158 -7.72 14.21 1.56
N GLN A 159 -6.58 14.86 1.30
CA GLN A 159 -6.49 16.20 0.66
C GLN A 159 -5.25 16.38 -0.25
N PHE A 160 -4.31 15.42 -0.29
CA PHE A 160 -3.14 15.45 -1.19
C PHE A 160 -3.15 14.20 -2.07
N GLU A 161 -2.74 14.33 -3.34
CA GLU A 161 -2.57 13.21 -4.27
C GLU A 161 -1.61 12.19 -3.65
N LEU A 162 -2.15 11.11 -3.06
CA LEU A 162 -1.37 9.94 -2.65
C LEU A 162 -0.58 9.49 -3.88
N SER A 163 0.74 9.35 -3.70
CA SER A 163 1.57 8.83 -4.77
C SER A 163 1.06 7.41 -5.11
N PRO A 164 1.04 7.01 -6.39
CA PRO A 164 0.71 5.64 -6.78
C PRO A 164 1.45 4.58 -5.94
N GLU A 165 2.68 4.88 -5.51
CA GLU A 165 3.50 4.07 -4.60
C GLU A 165 2.85 3.84 -3.23
N GLU A 166 2.29 4.90 -2.64
CA GLU A 166 1.67 4.85 -1.32
C GLU A 166 0.37 4.05 -1.34
N TYR A 167 -0.39 4.10 -2.44
CA TYR A 167 -1.58 3.27 -2.60
C TYR A 167 -1.25 1.78 -2.64
N ILE A 168 -0.17 1.41 -3.34
CA ILE A 168 0.28 0.02 -3.41
C ILE A 168 0.79 -0.43 -2.05
N PHE A 169 1.55 0.42 -1.36
CA PHE A 169 2.03 0.14 0.00
C PHE A 169 0.86 -0.08 0.97
N ALA A 170 -0.14 0.79 0.94
CA ALA A 170 -1.37 0.63 1.70
C ALA A 170 -2.12 -0.67 1.39
N ALA A 171 -2.25 -1.03 0.11
CA ALA A 171 -2.89 -2.29 -0.29
C ALA A 171 -2.10 -3.52 0.18
N MET A 172 -0.76 -3.47 0.14
CA MET A 172 0.10 -4.52 0.67
C MET A 172 -0.02 -4.65 2.19
N GLN A 173 -0.13 -3.53 2.90
CA GLN A 173 -0.32 -3.50 4.34
C GLN A 173 -1.65 -4.17 4.74
N ILE A 174 -2.77 -3.80 4.09
CA ILE A 174 -4.07 -4.46 4.29
C ILE A 174 -3.99 -5.96 4.01
N PHE A 175 -3.30 -6.37 2.94
CA PHE A 175 -3.14 -7.78 2.60
C PHE A 175 -2.42 -8.55 3.72
N LEU A 176 -1.33 -8.00 4.25
CA LEU A 176 -0.58 -8.61 5.35
C LEU A 176 -1.40 -8.68 6.64
N ASP A 177 -2.21 -7.66 6.93
CA ASP A 177 -3.10 -7.67 8.09
C ASP A 177 -4.15 -8.78 8.00
N ILE A 178 -4.79 -8.95 6.84
CA ILE A 178 -5.75 -10.03 6.61
C ILE A 178 -5.06 -11.41 6.73
N LEU A 179 -3.85 -11.54 6.18
CA LEU A 179 -3.06 -12.77 6.26
C LEU A 179 -2.68 -13.10 7.72
N ASN A 180 -2.29 -12.09 8.50
CA ASN A 180 -1.99 -12.25 9.93
C ASN A 180 -3.23 -12.68 10.73
N ILE A 181 -4.40 -12.07 10.48
CA ILE A 181 -5.67 -12.50 11.08
C ILE A 181 -5.93 -13.98 10.75
N PHE A 182 -5.73 -14.37 9.49
CA PHE A 182 -5.90 -15.77 9.08
C PHE A 182 -4.97 -16.72 9.82
N LEU A 183 -3.69 -16.40 9.91
CA LEU A 183 -2.72 -17.24 10.63
C LEU A 183 -3.04 -17.33 12.11
N PHE A 184 -3.45 -16.24 12.78
CA PHE A 184 -3.82 -16.29 14.19
C PHE A 184 -5.10 -17.11 14.43
N ILE A 185 -6.13 -16.93 13.59
CA ILE A 185 -7.36 -17.73 13.67
C ILE A 185 -7.05 -19.21 13.41
N LEU A 186 -6.22 -19.51 12.42
CA LEU A 186 -5.79 -20.87 12.12
C LEU A 186 -5.09 -21.53 13.31
N GLN A 187 -4.26 -20.79 14.05
CA GLN A 187 -3.60 -21.28 15.26
C GLN A 187 -4.57 -21.59 16.41
N ILE A 188 -5.71 -20.92 16.47
CA ILE A 188 -6.75 -21.15 17.48
C ILE A 188 -7.54 -22.42 17.15
N PHE A 189 -7.95 -22.59 15.89
CA PHE A 189 -8.83 -23.69 15.44
C PHE A 189 -8.09 -24.94 14.93
N GLY A 190 -6.80 -24.82 14.65
CA GLY A 190 -5.96 -25.89 14.13
C GLY A 190 -5.37 -26.82 15.19
N LYS A 191 -5.72 -26.60 16.46
CA LYS A 191 -5.21 -27.39 17.58
C LYS A 191 -6.12 -28.59 17.85
N ASN A 192 -5.64 -29.78 17.49
CA ASN A 192 -6.17 -31.08 17.95
C ASN A 192 -5.65 -31.40 19.35
#